data_AF-A0A7I7JP89-F1
#
_entry.id   AF-A0A7I7JP89-F1
#
_cell.length_a   1.000
_cell.length_b   1.000
_cell.length_c   1.000
_cell.angle_alpha   90.00
_cell.angle_beta   90.00
_cell.angle_gamma   90.00
#
_symmetry.space_group_name_H-M   'P 1'
#
loop_
_entity.id
_entity.type
_entity.pdbx_description
1 polymer ?
#
loop_
_entity_poly.entity_id
_entity_poly.type
_entity_poly.pdbx_seq_one_letter_code
_entity_poly.pdbx_strand_id
1 'polypeptide(L)'
;MAGRSTTQLQLSAHRFQARRSERALRCGQVVGGPAPGRAGLGLGCLLTVIAVAAAVVAAVVRPQPGLGDAPIVLDRSSGALYVRVGDVVHPVLNLASARLIAGAADPLPVAGDAIGRARRGPPVGIPGAPGVLGEALAATATWSLCDDSAGTVLVAGVDPAHIAGLGADEAIAVSSESAITYLVLRGRRMPINPADPMLGPAGPRRVSGLWLNAIPEAPSATPSDPVGRLAELPAAETLCAHWRLGDPAGIMLSAGVGLPLPAEAAPTPLAQADGPGPALDAVYLPPGRSAYVRASDASGRGAGAGYLITETGVRFTVSDDAAARSLGLPPMAAGVPWPMLAGLPAGPRLSRDQALLAHDVVLPQPGR
;
A
#
# COMPACT_ATOMS: atom_id res chain seq x y z
N MET A 1 38.67 22.04 -92.57
CA MET A 1 38.17 22.72 -91.37
C MET A 1 36.92 22.00 -90.90
N ALA A 2 36.99 21.23 -89.81
CA ALA A 2 35.83 20.60 -89.19
C ALA A 2 35.69 21.21 -87.78
N GLY A 3 34.61 21.95 -87.56
CA GLY A 3 34.36 22.68 -86.32
C GLY A 3 34.22 21.72 -85.14
N ARG A 4 35.22 21.71 -84.25
CA ARG A 4 35.07 21.11 -82.92
C ARG A 4 34.09 21.98 -82.15
N SER A 5 32.85 21.52 -82.11
CA SER A 5 31.76 22.07 -81.33
C SER A 5 32.22 22.28 -79.87
N THR A 6 32.26 23.53 -79.45
CA THR A 6 32.54 23.99 -78.08
C THR A 6 31.68 23.28 -77.01
N THR A 7 30.56 22.69 -77.42
CA THR A 7 29.59 22.01 -76.55
C THR A 7 30.07 20.69 -75.93
N GLN A 8 30.83 19.84 -76.62
CA GLN A 8 31.25 18.54 -76.03
C GLN A 8 32.28 18.70 -74.92
N LEU A 9 33.23 19.61 -75.11
CA LEU A 9 34.27 19.90 -74.12
C LEU A 9 33.69 20.63 -72.90
N GLN A 10 32.67 21.47 -73.12
CA GLN A 10 31.90 22.09 -72.03
C GLN A 10 31.03 21.07 -71.29
N LEU A 11 30.36 20.14 -71.98
CA LEU A 11 29.57 19.08 -71.36
C LEU A 11 30.44 18.13 -70.53
N SER A 12 31.63 17.78 -71.01
CA SER A 12 32.56 16.94 -70.25
C SER A 12 33.13 17.68 -69.04
N ALA A 13 33.49 18.95 -69.19
CA ALA A 13 33.92 19.80 -68.07
C ALA A 13 32.81 20.00 -67.02
N HIS A 14 31.57 20.23 -67.44
CA HIS A 14 30.43 20.39 -66.55
C HIS A 14 30.08 19.08 -65.83
N ARG A 15 30.11 17.93 -66.52
CA ARG A 15 29.94 16.61 -65.88
C ARG A 15 31.06 16.32 -64.89
N PHE A 16 32.30 16.71 -65.21
CA PHE A 16 33.43 16.55 -64.32
C PHE A 16 33.29 17.43 -63.07
N GLN A 17 32.94 18.72 -63.22
CA GLN A 17 32.66 19.61 -62.10
C GLN A 17 31.50 19.11 -61.25
N ALA A 18 30.39 18.68 -61.86
CA ALA A 18 29.23 18.14 -61.14
C ALA A 18 29.58 16.90 -60.31
N ARG A 19 30.34 15.95 -60.88
CA ARG A 19 30.81 14.76 -60.12
C ARG A 19 31.77 15.13 -59.00
N ARG A 20 32.57 16.17 -59.20
CA ARG A 20 33.55 16.67 -58.22
C ARG A 20 32.84 17.38 -57.05
N SER A 21 31.80 18.17 -57.31
CA SER A 21 30.99 18.83 -56.28
C SER A 21 30.10 17.85 -55.52
N GLU A 22 29.47 16.88 -56.20
CA GLU A 22 28.68 15.82 -55.55
C GLU A 22 29.54 15.01 -54.56
N ARG A 23 30.77 14.66 -54.95
CA ARG A 23 31.70 13.95 -54.07
C ARG A 23 32.24 14.81 -52.93
N ALA A 24 32.50 16.11 -53.18
CA ALA A 24 32.91 17.04 -52.14
C ALA A 24 31.82 17.21 -51.07
N LEU A 25 30.55 17.28 -51.48
CA LEU A 25 29.41 17.36 -50.56
C LEU A 25 29.23 16.07 -49.74
N ARG A 26 29.36 14.91 -50.38
CA ARG A 26 29.14 13.61 -49.71
C ARG A 26 30.30 13.18 -48.80
N CYS A 27 31.54 13.45 -49.21
CA CYS A 27 32.74 12.90 -48.58
C CYS A 27 33.69 13.97 -48.03
N GLY A 28 33.40 15.26 -48.17
CA GLY A 28 34.30 16.35 -47.76
C GLY A 28 35.61 16.43 -48.55
N GLN A 29 35.78 15.62 -49.62
CA GLN A 29 37.02 15.54 -50.39
C GLN A 29 36.77 15.58 -51.90
N VAL A 30 37.71 16.22 -52.60
CA VAL A 30 37.54 16.64 -53.99
C VAL A 30 38.39 15.81 -54.98
N VAL A 31 39.37 15.03 -54.48
CA VAL A 31 40.26 14.14 -55.25
C VAL A 31 40.27 12.74 -54.62
N GLY A 32 40.53 11.69 -55.42
CA GLY A 32 40.35 10.28 -55.06
C GLY A 32 41.14 9.81 -53.84
N GLY A 33 40.52 9.90 -52.66
CA GLY A 33 40.89 9.18 -51.45
C GLY A 33 39.81 8.16 -51.03
N PRO A 34 40.14 7.20 -50.15
CA PRO A 34 39.16 6.28 -49.57
C PRO A 34 38.05 7.07 -48.86
N ALA A 35 36.80 6.61 -48.99
CA ALA A 35 35.65 7.31 -48.42
C ALA A 35 35.80 7.45 -46.89
N PRO A 36 35.67 8.66 -46.32
CA PRO A 36 35.69 8.84 -44.87
C PRO A 36 34.47 8.17 -44.26
N GLY A 37 34.67 7.47 -43.12
CA GLY A 37 33.60 6.78 -42.38
C GLY A 37 33.60 5.25 -42.48
N ARG A 38 34.26 4.62 -43.47
CA ARG A 38 34.38 3.15 -43.53
C ARG A 38 35.15 2.56 -42.34
N ALA A 39 36.19 3.26 -41.88
CA ALA A 39 36.94 2.87 -40.69
C ALA A 39 36.10 2.99 -39.41
N GLY A 40 35.24 4.02 -39.32
CA GLY A 40 34.30 4.19 -38.21
C GLY A 40 33.23 3.10 -38.17
N LEU A 41 32.68 2.72 -39.33
CA LEU A 41 31.74 1.60 -39.44
C LEU A 41 32.40 0.27 -39.06
N GLY A 42 33.64 0.02 -39.52
CA GLY A 42 34.39 -1.18 -39.18
C GLY A 42 34.68 -1.30 -37.69
N LEU A 43 35.11 -0.19 -37.06
CA LEU A 43 35.32 -0.12 -35.61
C LEU A 43 34.01 -0.33 -34.85
N GLY A 44 32.91 0.26 -35.32
CA GLY A 44 31.58 0.07 -34.73
C GLY A 44 31.10 -1.38 -34.78
N CYS A 45 31.25 -2.05 -35.93
CA CYS A 45 30.96 -3.48 -36.07
C CYS A 45 31.84 -4.35 -35.16
N LEU A 46 33.13 -4.05 -35.06
CA LEU A 46 34.04 -4.78 -34.20
C LEU A 46 33.64 -4.65 -32.72
N LEU A 47 33.36 -3.43 -32.26
CA LEU A 47 32.95 -3.17 -30.88
C LEU A 47 31.61 -3.84 -30.53
N THR A 48 30.66 -3.86 -31.47
CA THR A 48 29.38 -4.55 -31.25
C THR A 48 29.56 -6.07 -31.18
N VAL A 49 30.39 -6.67 -32.04
CA VAL A 49 30.72 -8.10 -31.95
C VAL A 49 31.39 -8.43 -30.62
N ILE A 50 32.34 -7.59 -30.16
CA ILE A 50 33.00 -7.77 -28.85
C ILE A 50 32.00 -7.65 -27.71
N ALA A 51 31.09 -6.67 -27.74
CA ALA A 51 30.06 -6.50 -26.72
C ALA A 51 29.10 -7.69 -26.66
N VAL A 52 28.66 -8.20 -27.82
CA VAL A 52 27.81 -9.41 -27.90
C VAL A 52 28.56 -10.63 -27.37
N ALA A 53 29.83 -10.83 -27.76
CA ALA A 53 30.65 -11.93 -27.27
C ALA A 53 30.85 -11.86 -25.75
N ALA A 54 31.12 -10.66 -25.21
CA ALA A 54 31.24 -10.44 -23.77
C ALA A 54 29.93 -10.74 -23.02
N ALA A 55 28.77 -10.36 -23.58
CA ALA A 55 27.47 -10.69 -23.01
C ALA A 55 27.21 -12.21 -23.00
N VAL A 56 27.57 -12.93 -24.07
CA VAL A 56 27.46 -14.39 -24.14
C VAL A 56 28.37 -15.07 -23.11
N VAL A 57 29.63 -14.64 -23.01
CA VAL A 57 30.57 -15.16 -22.01
C VAL A 57 30.05 -14.90 -20.60
N ALA A 58 29.54 -13.69 -20.31
CA ALA A 58 28.96 -13.38 -19.02
C ALA A 58 27.74 -14.26 -18.69
N ALA A 59 26.88 -14.55 -19.67
CA ALA A 59 25.73 -15.44 -19.49
C ALA A 59 26.12 -16.90 -19.20
N VAL A 60 27.24 -17.38 -19.76
CA VAL A 60 27.76 -18.74 -19.52
C VAL A 60 28.52 -18.83 -18.20
N VAL A 61 29.30 -17.81 -17.84
CA VAL A 61 30.11 -17.78 -16.61
C VAL A 61 29.24 -17.53 -15.37
N ARG A 62 28.15 -16.76 -15.51
CA ARG A 62 27.17 -16.52 -14.46
C ARG A 62 25.79 -17.02 -14.92
N PRO A 63 25.57 -18.35 -14.97
CA PRO A 63 24.25 -18.89 -15.26
C PRO A 63 23.25 -18.37 -14.21
N GLN A 64 21.99 -18.18 -14.63
CA GLN A 64 20.95 -17.69 -13.72
C GLN A 64 20.86 -18.59 -12.47
N PRO A 65 20.55 -18.03 -11.28
CA PRO A 65 20.36 -18.84 -10.09
C PRO A 65 19.31 -19.92 -10.39
N GLY A 66 19.71 -21.18 -10.30
CA GLY A 66 18.78 -22.30 -10.36
C GLY A 66 17.82 -22.26 -9.16
N LEU A 67 16.74 -23.04 -9.23
CA LEU A 67 15.77 -23.17 -8.14
C LEU A 67 16.41 -23.34 -6.75
N GLY A 68 17.53 -24.08 -6.68
CA GLY A 68 18.25 -24.38 -5.43
C GLY A 68 17.31 -24.87 -4.33
N ASP A 69 17.67 -24.56 -3.08
CA ASP A 69 16.84 -24.80 -1.89
C ASP A 69 15.99 -23.57 -1.53
N ALA A 70 15.73 -22.68 -2.51
CA ALA A 70 14.92 -21.49 -2.26
C ALA A 70 13.52 -21.90 -1.77
N PRO A 71 13.06 -21.37 -0.61
CA PRO A 71 11.82 -21.82 -0.02
C PRO A 71 10.59 -21.20 -0.71
N ILE A 72 10.75 -20.01 -1.30
CA ILE A 72 9.73 -19.33 -2.10
C ILE A 72 10.34 -18.89 -3.44
N VAL A 73 9.62 -19.15 -4.52
CA VAL A 73 10.06 -18.90 -5.89
C VAL A 73 8.99 -18.12 -6.64
N LEU A 74 9.43 -17.14 -7.43
CA LEU A 74 8.57 -16.34 -8.31
C LEU A 74 8.96 -16.63 -9.76
N ASP A 75 8.00 -17.01 -10.59
CA ASP A 75 8.20 -17.06 -12.04
C ASP A 75 8.25 -15.64 -12.60
N ARG A 76 9.40 -15.25 -13.16
CA ARG A 76 9.61 -13.90 -13.71
C ARG A 76 8.67 -13.57 -14.89
N SER A 77 8.23 -14.59 -15.63
CA SER A 77 7.43 -14.39 -16.84
C SER A 77 5.93 -14.28 -16.56
N SER A 78 5.42 -15.11 -15.66
CA SER A 78 3.99 -15.16 -15.33
C SER A 78 3.62 -14.42 -14.05
N GLY A 79 4.59 -14.12 -13.18
CA GLY A 79 4.34 -13.61 -11.83
C GLY A 79 3.79 -14.66 -10.86
N ALA A 80 3.68 -15.93 -11.28
CA ALA A 80 3.17 -17.00 -10.43
C ALA A 80 4.13 -17.30 -9.27
N LEU A 81 3.58 -17.44 -8.07
CA LEU A 81 4.31 -17.80 -6.86
C LEU A 81 4.29 -19.31 -6.63
N TYR A 82 5.40 -19.83 -6.13
CA TYR A 82 5.57 -21.22 -5.77
C TYR A 82 6.27 -21.33 -4.41
N VAL A 83 5.90 -22.33 -3.63
CA VAL A 83 6.54 -22.65 -2.35
C VAL A 83 7.11 -24.06 -2.40
N ARG A 84 8.28 -24.25 -1.79
CA ARG A 84 8.92 -25.56 -1.68
C ARG A 84 8.55 -26.21 -0.35
N VAL A 85 8.03 -27.44 -0.40
CA VAL A 85 7.78 -28.29 0.77
C VAL A 85 8.50 -29.62 0.56
N GLY A 86 9.61 -29.81 1.26
CA GLY A 86 10.55 -30.90 0.96
C GLY A 86 11.11 -30.76 -0.47
N ASP A 87 10.97 -31.80 -1.28
CA ASP A 87 11.44 -31.82 -2.66
C ASP A 87 10.40 -31.40 -3.70
N VAL A 88 9.19 -31.02 -3.26
CA VAL A 88 8.05 -30.70 -4.14
C VAL A 88 7.80 -29.20 -4.13
N VAL A 89 7.56 -28.66 -5.32
CA VAL A 89 7.23 -27.26 -5.56
C VAL A 89 5.72 -27.15 -5.80
N HIS A 90 5.03 -26.40 -4.95
CA HIS A 90 3.59 -26.18 -5.03
C HIS A 90 3.30 -24.78 -5.52
N PRO A 91 2.41 -24.59 -6.52
CA PRO A 91 1.88 -23.27 -6.82
C PRO A 91 1.17 -22.69 -5.59
N VAL A 92 1.36 -21.40 -5.32
CA VAL A 92 0.76 -20.73 -4.17
C VAL A 92 -0.10 -19.55 -4.58
N LEU A 93 -1.26 -19.41 -3.91
CA LEU A 93 -2.26 -18.39 -4.23
C LEU A 93 -1.83 -16.95 -3.91
N ASN A 94 -0.93 -16.73 -2.95
CA ASN A 94 -0.50 -15.40 -2.51
C ASN A 94 0.78 -15.43 -1.65
N LEU A 95 1.45 -14.28 -1.53
CA LEU A 95 2.69 -14.16 -0.75
C LEU A 95 2.48 -14.48 0.73
N ALA A 96 1.35 -14.08 1.32
CA ALA A 96 1.04 -14.40 2.72
C ALA A 96 1.05 -15.92 2.97
N SER A 97 0.40 -16.69 2.11
CA SER A 97 0.38 -18.16 2.19
C SER A 97 1.77 -18.76 2.01
N ALA A 98 2.55 -18.25 1.03
CA ALA A 98 3.92 -18.71 0.82
C ALA A 98 4.76 -18.53 2.09
N ARG A 99 4.70 -17.34 2.70
CA ARG A 99 5.42 -17.01 3.93
C ARG A 99 4.94 -17.79 5.16
N LEU A 100 3.64 -18.07 5.28
CA LEU A 100 3.12 -18.94 6.33
C LEU A 100 3.68 -20.38 6.25
N ILE A 101 3.93 -20.88 5.03
CA ILE A 101 4.47 -22.23 4.78
C ILE A 101 6.00 -22.25 4.88
N ALA A 102 6.69 -21.27 4.31
CA ALA A 102 8.15 -21.24 4.18
C ALA A 102 8.87 -20.45 5.27
N GLY A 103 8.17 -19.59 6.02
CA GLY A 103 8.75 -18.58 6.90
C GLY A 103 8.90 -17.22 6.19
N ALA A 104 9.47 -16.24 6.91
CA ALA A 104 9.69 -14.88 6.43
C ALA A 104 10.83 -14.84 5.41
N ALA A 105 10.56 -15.36 4.21
CA ALA A 105 11.45 -15.34 3.07
C ALA A 105 10.87 -14.46 1.95
N ASP A 106 11.76 -13.87 1.17
CA ASP A 106 11.39 -13.15 -0.04
C ASP A 106 11.41 -14.08 -1.26
N PRO A 107 10.48 -13.94 -2.21
CA PRO A 107 10.45 -14.78 -3.40
C PRO A 107 11.70 -14.61 -4.27
N LEU A 108 12.34 -15.71 -4.64
CA LEU A 108 13.45 -15.70 -5.59
C LEU A 108 12.91 -15.69 -7.04
N PRO A 109 13.18 -14.64 -7.85
CA PRO A 109 12.72 -14.59 -9.23
C PRO A 109 13.55 -15.50 -10.15
N VAL A 110 12.94 -16.56 -10.67
CA VAL A 110 13.59 -17.53 -11.57
C VAL A 110 12.88 -17.61 -12.93
N ALA A 111 13.53 -18.24 -13.91
CA ALA A 111 12.93 -18.54 -15.19
C ALA A 111 11.99 -19.77 -15.10
N GLY A 112 10.89 -19.75 -15.86
CA GLY A 112 9.86 -20.78 -15.82
C GLY A 112 10.35 -22.19 -16.23
N ASP A 113 11.39 -22.28 -17.05
CA ASP A 113 12.02 -23.55 -17.45
C ASP A 113 12.74 -24.25 -16.27
N ALA A 114 13.24 -23.47 -15.32
CA ALA A 114 13.81 -24.00 -14.08
C ALA A 114 12.68 -24.65 -13.25
N ILE A 115 11.55 -23.95 -13.08
CA ILE A 115 10.37 -24.44 -12.34
C ILE A 115 9.75 -25.67 -13.03
N GLY A 116 9.74 -25.70 -14.36
CA GLY A 116 9.24 -26.83 -15.15
C GLY A 116 10.00 -28.14 -14.93
N ARG A 117 11.26 -28.07 -14.46
CA ARG A 117 12.09 -29.25 -14.16
C ARG A 117 11.90 -29.79 -12.73
N ALA A 118 11.22 -29.06 -11.84
CA ALA A 118 10.96 -29.50 -10.47
C ALA A 118 9.78 -30.47 -10.39
N ARG A 119 9.76 -31.32 -9.35
CA ARG A 119 8.55 -32.08 -8.97
C ARG A 119 7.47 -31.11 -8.53
N ARG A 120 6.28 -31.21 -9.13
CA ARG A 120 5.15 -30.32 -8.84
C ARG A 120 4.09 -31.01 -8.00
N GLY A 121 3.53 -30.28 -7.05
CA GLY A 121 2.37 -30.67 -6.29
C GLY A 121 1.12 -29.87 -6.66
N PRO A 122 -0.04 -30.18 -6.06
CA PRO A 122 -1.26 -29.40 -6.22
C PRO A 122 -1.07 -27.97 -5.68
N PRO A 123 -1.86 -26.99 -6.14
CA PRO A 123 -1.78 -25.62 -5.64
C PRO A 123 -2.25 -25.56 -4.18
N VAL A 124 -1.59 -24.73 -3.38
CA VAL A 124 -1.85 -24.55 -1.95
C VAL A 124 -2.03 -23.07 -1.60
N GLY A 125 -2.62 -22.79 -0.45
CA GLY A 125 -2.71 -21.43 0.10
C GLY A 125 -4.12 -21.05 0.55
N ILE A 126 -4.27 -19.82 1.02
CA ILE A 126 -5.50 -19.30 1.58
C ILE A 126 -6.17 -18.40 0.53
N PRO A 127 -7.31 -18.80 -0.08
CA PRO A 127 -8.04 -17.93 -0.99
C PRO A 127 -8.45 -16.63 -0.31
N GLY A 128 -8.20 -15.49 -0.96
CA GLY A 128 -8.51 -14.16 -0.42
C GLY A 128 -7.49 -13.61 0.58
N ALA A 129 -6.43 -14.34 0.93
CA ALA A 129 -5.32 -13.78 1.71
C ALA A 129 -4.47 -12.80 0.87
N PRO A 130 -3.77 -11.84 1.50
CA PRO A 130 -3.17 -10.74 0.78
C PRO A 130 -1.96 -11.16 -0.07
N GLY A 131 -1.95 -10.70 -1.32
CA GLY A 131 -0.85 -10.91 -2.27
C GLY A 131 0.40 -10.08 -1.97
N VAL A 132 0.21 -8.94 -1.30
CA VAL A 132 1.27 -8.03 -0.86
C VAL A 132 1.06 -7.74 0.63
N LEU A 133 2.12 -7.87 1.43
CA LEU A 133 2.05 -7.65 2.87
C LEU A 133 2.47 -6.24 3.30
N GLY A 134 3.25 -5.52 2.49
CA GLY A 134 3.83 -4.24 2.87
C GLY A 134 4.77 -4.32 4.08
N GLU A 135 5.43 -3.22 4.41
CA GLU A 135 6.19 -3.08 5.65
C GLU A 135 5.24 -2.64 6.79
N ALA A 136 5.24 -3.37 7.89
CA ALA A 136 4.40 -3.03 9.03
C ALA A 136 4.72 -1.64 9.58
N LEU A 137 3.69 -0.89 9.96
CA LEU A 137 3.82 0.33 10.75
C LEU A 137 4.43 0.00 12.12
N ALA A 138 5.15 0.98 12.68
CA ALA A 138 5.65 0.87 14.04
C ALA A 138 4.48 0.69 15.03
N ALA A 139 4.69 -0.06 16.12
CA ALA A 139 3.65 -0.25 17.14
C ALA A 139 3.21 1.06 17.82
N THR A 140 4.05 2.09 17.76
CA THR A 140 3.80 3.45 18.26
C THR A 140 3.21 4.37 17.20
N ALA A 141 2.85 3.87 16.02
CA ALA A 141 2.20 4.66 14.99
C ALA A 141 0.85 5.19 15.49
N THR A 142 0.54 6.41 15.06
CA THR A 142 -0.73 7.06 15.38
C THR A 142 -1.85 6.48 14.53
N TRP A 143 -2.97 6.18 15.18
CA TRP A 143 -4.23 5.78 14.57
C TRP A 143 -5.22 6.92 14.74
N SER A 144 -5.99 7.22 13.70
CA SER A 144 -7.00 8.27 13.75
C SER A 144 -8.29 7.76 13.13
N LEU A 145 -9.42 7.98 13.79
CA LEU A 145 -10.73 7.77 13.23
C LEU A 145 -11.39 9.13 13.06
N CYS A 146 -11.67 9.49 11.80
CA CYS A 146 -12.15 10.81 11.41
C CYS A 146 -13.55 10.70 10.84
N ASP A 147 -14.40 11.67 11.18
CA ASP A 147 -15.81 11.71 10.84
C ASP A 147 -16.19 13.10 10.33
N ASP A 148 -16.79 13.16 9.15
CA ASP A 148 -17.33 14.37 8.55
C ASP A 148 -18.61 14.09 7.74
N SER A 149 -19.08 15.11 7.01
CA SER A 149 -20.30 15.00 6.20
C SER A 149 -20.18 14.06 5.00
N ALA A 150 -18.95 13.67 4.60
CA ALA A 150 -18.71 12.71 3.53
C ALA A 150 -18.70 11.27 4.04
N GLY A 151 -18.27 11.03 5.28
CA GLY A 151 -18.33 9.72 5.94
C GLY A 151 -17.25 9.50 6.99
N THR A 152 -17.02 8.24 7.33
CA THR A 152 -16.05 7.82 8.35
C THR A 152 -14.78 7.25 7.72
N VAL A 153 -13.62 7.79 8.10
CA VAL A 153 -12.31 7.40 7.55
C VAL A 153 -11.35 6.98 8.66
N LEU A 154 -10.72 5.81 8.49
CA LEU A 154 -9.66 5.31 9.36
C LEU A 154 -8.29 5.65 8.77
N VAL A 155 -7.47 6.37 9.51
CA VAL A 155 -6.12 6.80 9.10
C VAL A 155 -5.09 6.16 10.03
N ALA A 156 -4.08 5.49 9.50
CA ALA A 156 -3.01 4.88 10.28
C ALA A 156 -1.63 5.36 9.81
N GLY A 157 -0.72 5.61 10.74
CA GLY A 157 0.67 5.96 10.44
C GLY A 157 0.90 7.41 10.01
N VAL A 158 -0.05 8.31 10.28
CA VAL A 158 0.10 9.76 10.06
C VAL A 158 -0.06 10.49 11.38
N ASP A 159 0.89 11.37 11.71
CA ASP A 159 0.79 12.23 12.88
C ASP A 159 -0.03 13.49 12.56
N PRO A 160 -0.99 13.88 13.41
CA PRO A 160 -1.92 14.98 13.15
C PRO A 160 -1.30 16.37 13.39
N ALA A 161 0.01 16.55 13.21
CA ALA A 161 0.78 17.73 13.61
C ALA A 161 0.29 19.07 13.00
N HIS A 162 -0.60 19.04 12.03
CA HIS A 162 -1.17 20.20 11.35
C HIS A 162 -2.61 20.56 11.75
N ILE A 163 -3.29 19.74 12.57
CA ILE A 163 -4.65 20.03 13.03
C ILE A 163 -4.60 20.57 14.45
N ALA A 164 -5.30 21.68 14.71
CA ALA A 164 -5.47 22.20 16.06
C ALA A 164 -6.17 21.14 16.93
N GLY A 165 -5.48 20.67 17.95
CA GLY A 165 -6.11 19.82 18.97
C GLY A 165 -7.19 20.60 19.72
N LEU A 166 -8.25 19.92 20.10
CA LEU A 166 -9.26 20.51 20.99
C LEU A 166 -8.63 20.78 22.36
N GLY A 167 -8.98 21.91 22.97
CA GLY A 167 -8.48 22.28 24.28
C GLY A 167 -8.81 21.22 25.32
N ALA A 168 -7.95 21.05 26.34
CA ALA A 168 -8.15 20.05 27.39
C ALA A 168 -9.45 20.21 28.19
N ASP A 169 -10.06 21.41 28.15
CA ASP A 169 -11.32 21.76 28.83
C ASP A 169 -12.47 22.01 27.86
N GLU A 170 -12.26 21.75 26.56
CA GLU A 170 -13.29 21.85 25.53
C GLU A 170 -14.02 20.52 25.38
N ALA A 171 -15.34 20.55 25.54
CA ALA A 171 -16.21 19.41 25.29
C ALA A 171 -16.95 19.58 23.96
N ILE A 172 -17.25 18.46 23.30
CA ILE A 172 -18.09 18.44 22.10
C ILE A 172 -19.35 17.66 22.42
N ALA A 173 -20.51 18.26 22.16
CA ALA A 173 -21.78 17.55 22.17
C ALA A 173 -21.93 16.77 20.87
N VAL A 174 -22.09 15.46 20.96
CA VAL A 174 -22.27 14.57 19.82
C VAL A 174 -23.50 13.69 19.98
N SER A 175 -24.06 13.27 18.85
CA SER A 175 -25.16 12.30 18.78
C SER A 175 -24.94 11.35 17.62
N SER A 176 -25.38 10.10 17.77
CA SER A 176 -25.41 9.11 16.69
C SER A 176 -26.83 8.88 16.17
N GLU A 177 -27.03 7.91 15.28
CA GLU A 177 -28.36 7.57 14.74
C GLU A 177 -29.35 7.14 15.84
N SER A 178 -28.84 6.67 16.99
CA SER A 178 -29.64 6.29 18.17
C SER A 178 -30.33 7.44 18.89
N ALA A 179 -30.04 8.70 18.50
CA ALA A 179 -30.47 9.93 19.15
C ALA A 179 -30.03 10.10 20.63
N ILE A 180 -29.18 9.21 21.14
CA ILE A 180 -28.53 9.39 22.45
C ILE A 180 -27.47 10.48 22.29
N THR A 181 -27.48 11.44 23.22
CA THR A 181 -26.54 12.55 23.23
C THR A 181 -25.42 12.28 24.22
N TYR A 182 -24.19 12.57 23.80
CA TYR A 182 -22.99 12.42 24.61
C TYR A 182 -22.19 13.72 24.62
N LEU A 183 -21.56 14.03 25.74
CA LEU A 183 -20.44 14.96 25.79
C LEU A 183 -19.14 14.18 25.63
N VAL A 184 -18.32 14.58 24.67
CA VAL A 184 -16.98 14.05 24.48
C VAL A 184 -15.98 15.06 25.04
N LEU A 185 -15.23 14.65 26.06
CA LEU A 185 -14.23 15.47 26.74
C LEU A 185 -13.04 14.58 27.11
N ARG A 186 -11.81 15.05 26.84
CA ARG A 186 -10.55 14.34 27.18
C ARG A 186 -10.55 12.86 26.75
N GLY A 187 -11.07 12.58 25.55
CA GLY A 187 -11.08 11.23 25.01
C GLY A 187 -12.06 10.27 25.68
N ARG A 188 -13.07 10.80 26.40
CA ARG A 188 -14.14 10.02 27.02
C ARG A 188 -15.48 10.54 26.56
N ARG A 189 -16.43 9.63 26.34
CA ARG A 189 -17.84 10.00 26.09
C ARG A 189 -18.65 9.84 27.38
N MET A 190 -19.46 10.83 27.71
CA MET A 190 -20.33 10.83 28.88
C MET A 190 -21.76 11.05 28.40
N PRO A 191 -22.71 10.16 28.73
CA PRO A 191 -24.10 10.37 28.36
C PRO A 191 -24.63 11.64 29.05
N ILE A 192 -25.37 12.46 28.29
CA ILE A 192 -26.02 13.68 28.77
C ILE A 192 -27.47 13.72 28.30
N ASN A 193 -28.34 14.35 29.09
CA ASN A 193 -29.72 14.57 28.68
C ASN A 193 -29.76 15.53 27.48
N PRO A 194 -30.41 15.19 26.35
CA PRO A 194 -30.54 16.09 25.20
C PRO A 194 -31.29 17.39 25.52
N ALA A 195 -32.07 17.43 26.60
CA ALA A 195 -32.75 18.64 27.09
C ALA A 195 -31.89 19.47 28.06
N ASP A 196 -30.63 19.10 28.27
CA ASP A 196 -29.73 19.83 29.16
C ASP A 196 -29.44 21.23 28.60
N PRO A 197 -29.69 22.31 29.36
CA PRO A 197 -29.41 23.68 28.92
C PRO A 197 -27.95 23.93 28.55
N MET A 198 -27.01 23.12 29.05
CA MET A 198 -25.60 23.24 28.72
C MET A 198 -25.35 23.09 27.22
N LEU A 199 -26.11 22.26 26.50
CA LEU A 199 -25.89 21.96 25.07
C LEU A 199 -26.04 23.16 24.12
N GLY A 200 -26.62 24.26 24.60
CA GLY A 200 -26.85 25.45 23.80
C GLY A 200 -27.83 25.24 22.63
N PRO A 201 -28.11 26.29 21.86
CA PRO A 201 -29.11 26.24 20.78
C PRO A 201 -28.64 25.49 19.53
N ALA A 202 -27.33 25.32 19.33
CA ALA A 202 -26.77 24.60 18.18
C ALA A 202 -27.07 23.10 18.23
N GLY A 203 -27.28 22.54 19.42
CA GLY A 203 -27.54 21.12 19.64
C GLY A 203 -26.31 20.24 19.38
N PRO A 204 -26.42 18.92 19.58
CA PRO A 204 -25.31 18.00 19.38
C PRO A 204 -24.98 17.81 17.91
N ARG A 205 -23.69 17.77 17.59
CA ARG A 205 -23.19 17.39 16.27
C ARG A 205 -23.53 15.93 16.00
N ARG A 206 -24.03 15.63 14.79
CA ARG A 206 -24.20 14.24 14.36
C ARG A 206 -22.84 13.65 13.98
N VAL A 207 -22.55 12.45 14.45
CA VAL A 207 -21.37 11.65 14.11
C VAL A 207 -21.77 10.20 13.82
N SER A 208 -20.94 9.44 13.11
CA SER A 208 -21.17 8.00 12.93
C SER A 208 -21.17 7.24 14.25
N GLY A 209 -21.95 6.17 14.30
CA GLY A 209 -21.89 5.21 15.40
C GLY A 209 -20.50 4.61 15.59
N LEU A 210 -19.73 4.43 14.51
CA LEU A 210 -18.37 3.90 14.55
C LEU A 210 -17.41 4.83 15.31
N TRP A 211 -17.42 6.13 14.98
CA TRP A 211 -16.61 7.14 15.68
C TRP A 211 -16.97 7.21 17.16
N LEU A 212 -18.26 7.30 17.46
CA LEU A 212 -18.74 7.40 18.84
C LEU A 212 -18.37 6.15 19.66
N ASN A 213 -18.44 4.96 19.07
CA ASN A 213 -18.12 3.70 19.73
C ASN A 213 -16.63 3.47 19.98
N ALA A 214 -15.76 4.07 19.17
CA ALA A 214 -14.31 4.00 19.40
C ALA A 214 -13.86 4.73 20.68
N ILE A 215 -14.66 5.69 21.17
CA ILE A 215 -14.37 6.48 22.36
C ILE A 215 -14.94 5.78 23.61
N PRO A 216 -14.12 5.46 24.63
CA PRO A 216 -14.56 4.81 25.85
C PRO A 216 -15.58 5.64 26.63
N GLU A 217 -16.60 4.95 27.14
CA GLU A 217 -17.61 5.56 27.99
C GLU A 217 -17.10 5.84 29.41
N ALA A 218 -17.48 6.98 29.95
CA ALA A 218 -17.29 7.38 31.34
C ALA A 218 -18.66 7.55 32.03
N PRO A 219 -18.69 7.65 33.37
CA PRO A 219 -19.93 7.95 34.08
C PRO A 219 -20.62 9.19 33.53
N SER A 220 -21.95 9.27 33.72
CA SER A 220 -22.74 10.43 33.29
C SER A 220 -22.14 11.74 33.78
N ALA A 221 -22.17 12.75 32.90
CA ALA A 221 -21.69 14.08 33.25
C ALA A 221 -22.51 14.66 34.41
N THR A 222 -21.84 15.32 35.34
CA THR A 222 -22.41 16.05 36.45
C THR A 222 -22.18 17.55 36.26
N PRO A 223 -23.04 18.44 36.78
CA PRO A 223 -22.82 19.89 36.70
C PRO A 223 -21.52 20.37 37.35
N SER A 224 -20.90 19.55 38.19
CA SER A 224 -19.60 19.79 38.83
C SER A 224 -18.40 19.37 37.98
N ASP A 225 -18.60 18.70 36.85
CA ASP A 225 -17.49 18.34 35.97
C ASP A 225 -16.90 19.60 35.34
N PRO A 226 -15.56 19.74 35.30
CA PRO A 226 -14.89 20.91 34.76
C PRO A 226 -14.98 20.89 33.23
N VAL A 227 -16.15 21.21 32.70
CA VAL A 227 -16.37 21.56 31.29
C VAL A 227 -16.10 23.06 31.18
N GLY A 228 -14.92 23.44 30.68
CA GLY A 228 -14.53 24.84 30.58
C GLY A 228 -15.31 25.57 29.48
N ARG A 229 -15.58 24.89 28.36
CA ARG A 229 -16.34 25.43 27.23
C ARG A 229 -16.88 24.32 26.35
N LEU A 230 -18.05 24.51 25.74
CA LEU A 230 -18.47 23.69 24.61
C LEU A 230 -17.87 24.25 23.31
N ALA A 231 -17.17 23.38 22.58
CA ALA A 231 -16.68 23.70 21.25
C ALA A 231 -17.84 23.65 20.26
N GLU A 232 -18.08 24.77 19.57
CA GLU A 232 -19.00 24.83 18.42
C GLU A 232 -18.21 24.50 17.15
N LEU A 233 -18.37 23.27 16.66
CA LEU A 233 -17.70 22.78 15.45
C LEU A 233 -18.68 22.76 14.27
N PRO A 234 -18.41 23.49 13.18
CA PRO A 234 -19.18 23.38 11.94
C PRO A 234 -19.28 21.92 11.46
N ALA A 235 -20.44 21.52 10.93
CA ALA A 235 -20.63 20.17 10.39
C ALA A 235 -19.71 19.84 9.19
N ALA A 236 -19.16 20.88 8.54
CA ALA A 236 -18.21 20.74 7.44
C ALA A 236 -16.77 20.45 7.90
N GLU A 237 -16.45 20.63 9.18
CA GLU A 237 -15.15 20.28 9.73
C GLU A 237 -15.09 18.77 10.00
N THR A 238 -13.92 18.18 9.77
CA THR A 238 -13.62 16.79 10.10
C THR A 238 -13.25 16.69 11.57
N LEU A 239 -13.94 15.81 12.30
CA LEU A 239 -13.69 15.52 13.70
C LEU A 239 -12.91 14.20 13.81
N CYS A 240 -11.71 14.25 14.38
CA CYS A 240 -10.83 13.09 14.51
C CYS A 240 -10.57 12.74 15.99
N ALA A 241 -10.58 11.45 16.29
CA ALA A 241 -10.04 10.90 17.52
C ALA A 241 -8.75 10.15 17.20
N HIS A 242 -7.72 10.32 18.03
CA HIS A 242 -6.37 9.81 17.81
C HIS A 242 -5.93 8.89 18.95
N TRP A 243 -5.34 7.75 18.58
CA TRP A 243 -4.77 6.76 19.48
C TRP A 243 -3.31 6.54 19.17
N ARG A 244 -2.49 6.49 20.22
CA ARG A 244 -1.09 6.15 20.11
C ARG A 244 -0.70 5.27 21.30
N LEU A 245 0.00 4.17 21.01
CA LEU A 245 0.44 3.26 22.06
C LEU A 245 1.42 3.97 23.00
N GLY A 246 1.16 3.92 24.31
CA GLY A 246 2.02 4.50 25.32
C GLY A 246 1.85 6.01 25.53
N ASP A 247 0.84 6.63 24.89
CA ASP A 247 0.55 8.04 25.11
C ASP A 247 -0.11 8.26 26.48
N PRO A 248 0.53 9.03 27.40
CA PRO A 248 -0.04 9.29 28.72
C PRO A 248 -1.30 10.17 28.67
N ALA A 249 -1.52 10.92 27.59
CA ALA A 249 -2.71 11.76 27.41
C ALA A 249 -3.94 10.93 27.00
N GLY A 250 -3.77 9.66 26.62
CA GLY A 250 -4.84 8.80 26.16
C GLY A 250 -5.29 9.15 24.74
N ILE A 251 -6.59 9.39 24.57
CA ILE A 251 -7.18 9.68 23.25
C ILE A 251 -7.18 11.20 23.04
N MET A 252 -6.45 11.66 22.03
CA MET A 252 -6.45 13.07 21.63
C MET A 252 -7.55 13.32 20.61
N LEU A 253 -8.25 14.45 20.73
CA LEU A 253 -9.29 14.87 19.79
C LEU A 253 -8.79 16.07 18.98
N SER A 254 -9.11 16.12 17.70
CA SER A 254 -8.84 17.28 16.86
C SER A 254 -10.01 17.55 15.92
N ALA A 255 -10.15 18.80 15.50
CA ALA A 255 -11.14 19.21 14.51
C ALA A 255 -10.51 20.21 13.54
N GLY A 256 -10.87 20.12 12.26
CA GLY A 256 -10.35 21.01 11.24
C GLY A 256 -10.92 20.75 9.85
N VAL A 257 -10.41 21.48 8.86
CA VAL A 257 -10.86 21.32 7.48
C VAL A 257 -10.15 20.13 6.83
N GLY A 258 -10.92 19.08 6.52
CA GLY A 258 -10.45 17.89 5.81
C GLY A 258 -9.67 16.91 6.69
N LEU A 259 -9.27 15.79 6.08
CA LEU A 259 -8.55 14.70 6.75
C LEU A 259 -7.10 15.09 7.09
N PRO A 260 -6.54 14.60 8.21
CA PRO A 260 -5.13 14.79 8.60
C PRO A 260 -4.19 13.93 7.73
N LEU A 261 -4.07 14.26 6.45
CA LEU A 261 -3.26 13.50 5.50
C LEU A 261 -2.16 14.37 4.88
N PRO A 262 -1.03 13.77 4.45
CA PRO A 262 -0.04 14.47 3.63
C PRO A 262 -0.66 15.05 2.36
N ALA A 263 -0.02 16.07 1.79
CA ALA A 263 -0.42 16.59 0.48
C ALA A 263 -0.46 15.45 -0.56
N GLU A 264 -1.50 15.41 -1.39
CA GLU A 264 -1.73 14.40 -2.45
C GLU A 264 -2.03 12.98 -1.96
N ALA A 265 -2.11 12.75 -0.65
CA ALA A 265 -2.57 11.47 -0.11
C ALA A 265 -4.09 11.32 -0.26
N ALA A 266 -4.54 10.17 -0.78
CA ALA A 266 -5.94 9.82 -0.91
C ALA A 266 -6.24 8.53 -0.12
N PRO A 267 -7.28 8.50 0.72
CA PRO A 267 -7.76 7.26 1.33
C PRO A 267 -8.24 6.25 0.28
N THR A 268 -8.07 4.97 0.56
CA THR A 268 -8.63 3.88 -0.22
C THR A 268 -10.11 3.72 0.14
N PRO A 269 -11.07 3.93 -0.80
CA PRO A 269 -12.48 3.71 -0.52
C PRO A 269 -12.76 2.21 -0.33
N LEU A 270 -13.60 1.89 0.66
CA LEU A 270 -14.05 0.54 0.94
C LEU A 270 -15.31 0.22 0.13
N ALA A 271 -15.46 -1.04 -0.28
CA ALA A 271 -16.63 -1.50 -1.03
C ALA A 271 -17.94 -1.38 -0.24
N GLN A 272 -17.86 -1.37 1.09
CA GLN A 272 -18.99 -1.24 2.01
C GLN A 272 -19.36 0.22 2.34
N ALA A 273 -18.68 1.20 1.73
CA ALA A 273 -18.91 2.61 2.01
C ALA A 273 -20.40 2.98 1.82
N ASP A 274 -20.94 3.73 2.79
CA ASP A 274 -22.33 4.19 2.83
C ASP A 274 -22.45 5.70 3.05
N GLY A 275 -21.33 6.42 2.97
CA GLY A 275 -21.23 7.85 3.16
C GLY A 275 -21.40 8.22 4.64
N PRO A 276 -22.34 9.10 5.01
CA PRO A 276 -22.56 9.47 6.41
C PRO A 276 -23.28 8.38 7.23
N GLY A 277 -23.25 7.12 6.77
CA GLY A 277 -23.86 5.99 7.46
C GLY A 277 -22.95 5.37 8.52
N PRO A 278 -23.36 4.24 9.11
CA PRO A 278 -22.61 3.59 10.18
C PRO A 278 -21.38 2.81 9.69
N ALA A 279 -21.22 2.57 8.38
CA ALA A 279 -20.08 1.83 7.86
C ALA A 279 -18.80 2.67 7.86
N LEU A 280 -17.66 1.97 7.79
CA LEU A 280 -16.40 2.64 7.49
C LEU A 280 -16.30 2.82 5.97
N ASP A 281 -16.06 4.05 5.51
CA ASP A 281 -16.07 4.40 4.09
C ASP A 281 -14.70 4.30 3.44
N ALA A 282 -13.66 4.66 4.17
CA ALA A 282 -12.31 4.63 3.63
C ALA A 282 -11.25 4.34 4.68
N VAL A 283 -10.12 3.84 4.19
CA VAL A 283 -8.93 3.56 5.00
C VAL A 283 -7.72 4.19 4.34
N TYR A 284 -6.88 4.85 5.14
CA TYR A 284 -5.58 5.33 4.71
C TYR A 284 -4.47 4.63 5.49
N LEU A 285 -3.59 3.94 4.76
CA LEU A 285 -2.23 3.60 5.18
C LEU A 285 -1.26 4.21 4.16
N PRO A 286 -0.03 4.58 4.55
CA PRO A 286 0.96 4.99 3.57
C PRO A 286 1.21 3.87 2.56
N PRO A 287 1.46 4.19 1.28
CA PRO A 287 1.64 3.17 0.23
C PRO A 287 2.72 2.15 0.58
N GLY A 288 2.45 0.86 0.33
CA GLY A 288 3.39 -0.21 0.62
C GLY A 288 3.56 -0.51 2.11
N ARG A 289 2.71 0.05 2.98
CA ARG A 289 2.67 -0.26 4.40
C ARG A 289 1.49 -1.16 4.75
N SER A 290 1.65 -1.88 5.84
CA SER A 290 0.56 -2.59 6.52
C SER A 290 0.58 -2.26 8.00
N ALA A 291 -0.39 -2.75 8.74
CA ALA A 291 -0.37 -2.66 10.19
C ALA A 291 -0.59 -4.00 10.84
N TYR A 292 0.12 -4.24 11.94
CA TYR A 292 -0.11 -5.38 12.82
C TYR A 292 -0.59 -4.89 14.18
N VAL A 293 -1.82 -5.23 14.53
CA VAL A 293 -2.53 -4.65 15.67
C VAL A 293 -3.20 -5.72 16.52
N ARG A 294 -3.46 -5.39 17.78
CA ARG A 294 -4.34 -6.16 18.67
C ARG A 294 -5.44 -5.24 19.17
N ALA A 295 -6.61 -5.83 19.42
CA ALA A 295 -7.70 -5.12 20.06
C ALA A 295 -7.23 -4.60 21.43
N SER A 296 -7.32 -3.30 21.67
CA SER A 296 -6.99 -2.71 22.96
C SER A 296 -8.22 -2.59 23.84
N ASP A 297 -8.03 -2.81 25.15
CA ASP A 297 -9.01 -2.41 26.15
C ASP A 297 -8.99 -0.88 26.39
N ALA A 298 -9.84 -0.40 27.30
CA ALA A 298 -9.92 1.02 27.67
C ALA A 298 -8.62 1.58 28.30
N SER A 299 -7.66 0.72 28.68
CA SER A 299 -6.34 1.10 29.18
C SER A 299 -5.27 1.16 28.07
N GLY A 300 -5.67 0.92 26.82
CA GLY A 300 -4.75 0.90 25.67
C GLY A 300 -3.89 -0.36 25.58
N ARG A 301 -4.11 -1.35 26.45
CA ARG A 301 -3.37 -2.62 26.42
C ARG A 301 -4.01 -3.57 25.40
N GLY A 302 -3.21 -4.02 24.44
CA GLY A 302 -3.62 -5.00 23.46
C GLY A 302 -3.78 -6.38 24.07
N ALA A 303 -4.96 -6.99 23.94
CA ALA A 303 -5.25 -8.35 24.36
C ALA A 303 -5.95 -9.14 23.23
N GLY A 304 -5.77 -10.46 23.22
CA GLY A 304 -6.41 -11.35 22.25
C GLY A 304 -5.65 -11.52 20.93
N ALA A 305 -6.38 -11.88 19.88
CA ALA A 305 -5.82 -12.23 18.57
C ALA A 305 -5.15 -11.02 17.88
N GLY A 306 -4.07 -11.29 17.13
CA GLY A 306 -3.44 -10.30 16.27
C GLY A 306 -4.21 -10.14 14.95
N TYR A 307 -4.20 -8.93 14.41
CA TYR A 307 -4.82 -8.60 13.13
C TYR A 307 -3.81 -7.91 12.21
N LEU A 308 -3.68 -8.43 11.00
CA LEU A 308 -2.99 -7.74 9.91
C LEU A 308 -4.01 -6.87 9.17
N ILE A 309 -3.68 -5.61 8.93
CA ILE A 309 -4.47 -4.68 8.11
C ILE A 309 -3.63 -4.29 6.91
N THR A 310 -4.18 -4.46 5.71
CA THR A 310 -3.52 -4.08 4.45
C THR A 310 -3.87 -2.65 4.03
N GLU A 311 -3.16 -2.10 3.06
CA GLU A 311 -3.45 -0.79 2.46
C GLU A 311 -4.85 -0.70 1.82
N THR A 312 -5.45 -1.86 1.49
CA THR A 312 -6.83 -1.97 1.00
C THR A 312 -7.88 -1.94 2.10
N GLY A 313 -7.47 -1.83 3.37
CA GLY A 313 -8.39 -1.73 4.51
C GLY A 313 -9.06 -3.04 4.91
N VAL A 314 -8.54 -4.20 4.50
CA VAL A 314 -9.06 -5.51 4.94
C VAL A 314 -8.29 -5.96 6.17
N ARG A 315 -9.01 -6.41 7.21
CA ARG A 315 -8.39 -7.05 8.39
C ARG A 315 -8.32 -8.56 8.21
N PHE A 316 -7.19 -9.15 8.59
CA PHE A 316 -6.98 -10.59 8.58
C PHE A 316 -6.57 -11.03 9.98
N THR A 317 -7.25 -12.03 10.53
CA THR A 317 -6.90 -12.58 11.85
C THR A 317 -5.63 -13.41 11.72
N VAL A 318 -4.58 -13.11 12.48
CA VAL A 318 -3.35 -13.89 12.56
C VAL A 318 -3.47 -14.87 13.73
N SER A 319 -3.29 -16.17 13.48
CA SER A 319 -3.62 -17.23 14.45
C SER A 319 -2.79 -17.16 15.74
N ASP A 320 -1.50 -16.87 15.62
CA ASP A 320 -0.52 -16.95 16.70
C ASP A 320 0.78 -16.20 16.35
N ASP A 321 1.69 -16.12 17.31
CA ASP A 321 2.97 -15.43 17.15
C ASP A 321 3.94 -16.16 16.17
N ALA A 322 3.75 -17.45 15.92
CA ALA A 322 4.54 -18.15 14.89
C ALA A 322 4.09 -17.74 13.49
N ALA A 323 2.78 -17.65 13.25
CA ALA A 323 2.21 -17.11 12.02
C ALA A 323 2.64 -15.65 11.81
N ALA A 324 2.59 -14.82 12.86
CA ALA A 324 3.07 -13.44 12.78
C ALA A 324 4.55 -13.35 12.36
N ARG A 325 5.43 -14.16 12.99
CA ARG A 325 6.85 -14.23 12.62
C ARG A 325 7.05 -14.72 11.19
N SER A 326 6.32 -15.75 10.77
CA SER A 326 6.37 -16.26 9.40
C SER A 326 5.98 -15.21 8.37
N LEU A 327 4.98 -14.37 8.67
CA LEU A 327 4.56 -13.26 7.81
C LEU A 327 5.57 -12.09 7.78
N GLY A 328 6.52 -12.05 8.71
CA GLY A 328 7.47 -10.94 8.87
C GLY A 328 6.89 -9.75 9.65
N LEU A 329 5.89 -10.00 10.51
CA LEU A 329 5.24 -8.96 11.31
C LEU A 329 6.06 -8.65 12.58
N PRO A 330 5.97 -7.41 13.10
CA PRO A 330 6.71 -7.02 14.30
C PRO A 330 6.26 -7.84 15.52
N PRO A 331 7.18 -8.08 16.48
CA PRO A 331 6.87 -8.86 17.69
C PRO A 331 5.85 -8.16 18.59
N MET A 332 5.81 -6.82 18.54
CA MET A 332 4.83 -6.02 19.26
C MET A 332 3.80 -5.47 18.28
N ALA A 333 2.53 -5.75 18.56
CA ALA A 333 1.40 -5.20 17.83
C ALA A 333 0.95 -3.87 18.47
N ALA A 334 0.49 -2.92 17.66
CA ALA A 334 -0.15 -1.71 18.18
C ALA A 334 -1.49 -2.05 18.86
N GLY A 335 -1.85 -1.33 19.92
CA GLY A 335 -3.16 -1.44 20.55
C GLY A 335 -4.16 -0.53 19.87
N VAL A 336 -5.24 -1.09 19.31
CA VAL A 336 -6.30 -0.32 18.63
C VAL A 336 -7.67 -0.74 19.16
N PRO A 337 -8.56 0.21 19.51
CA PRO A 337 -9.93 -0.10 19.93
C PRO A 337 -10.66 -1.05 19.00
N TRP A 338 -11.35 -2.03 19.59
CA TRP A 338 -12.14 -3.01 18.84
C TRP A 338 -13.13 -2.39 17.85
N PRO A 339 -13.86 -1.30 18.15
CA PRO A 339 -14.81 -0.72 17.19
C PRO A 339 -14.16 -0.35 15.85
N MET A 340 -12.96 0.24 15.86
CA MET A 340 -12.21 0.52 14.62
C MET A 340 -11.89 -0.76 13.85
N LEU A 341 -11.48 -1.82 14.54
CA LEU A 341 -11.19 -3.11 13.91
C LEU A 341 -12.47 -3.79 13.40
N ALA A 342 -13.58 -3.65 14.13
CA ALA A 342 -14.87 -4.24 13.77
C ALA A 342 -15.48 -3.58 12.54
N GLY A 343 -15.21 -2.29 12.31
CA GLY A 343 -15.63 -1.56 11.12
C GLY A 343 -14.90 -1.98 9.83
N LEU A 344 -13.75 -2.64 9.93
CA LEU A 344 -12.99 -3.10 8.75
C LEU A 344 -13.57 -4.39 8.15
N PRO A 345 -13.62 -4.51 6.81
CA PRO A 345 -13.91 -5.77 6.13
C PRO A 345 -13.03 -6.90 6.62
N ALA A 346 -13.63 -8.05 6.93
CA ALA A 346 -12.92 -9.21 7.45
C ALA A 346 -12.50 -10.16 6.32
N GLY A 347 -11.20 -10.39 6.20
CA GLY A 347 -10.61 -11.42 5.37
C GLY A 347 -10.49 -12.78 6.06
N PRO A 348 -10.00 -13.82 5.37
CA PRO A 348 -9.74 -15.12 5.96
C PRO A 348 -8.73 -15.04 7.11
N ARG A 349 -8.80 -16.03 8.01
CA ARG A 349 -7.77 -16.24 9.01
C ARG A 349 -6.45 -16.62 8.33
N LEU A 350 -5.33 -16.14 8.87
CA LEU A 350 -3.97 -16.42 8.43
C LEU A 350 -3.34 -17.40 9.42
N SER A 351 -3.19 -18.64 8.97
CA SER A 351 -2.57 -19.72 9.73
C SER A 351 -1.79 -20.64 8.79
N ARG A 352 -0.76 -21.31 9.32
CA ARG A 352 0.02 -22.28 8.56
C ARG A 352 -0.84 -23.44 8.05
N ASP A 353 -1.72 -23.95 8.90
CA ASP A 353 -2.57 -25.10 8.57
C ASP A 353 -3.50 -24.79 7.40
N GLN A 354 -4.11 -23.59 7.37
CA GLN A 354 -4.92 -23.17 6.22
C GLN A 354 -4.09 -22.95 4.97
N ALA A 355 -2.86 -22.44 5.10
CA ALA A 355 -1.98 -22.24 3.95
C ALA A 355 -1.53 -23.57 3.32
N LEU A 356 -1.40 -24.64 4.11
CA LEU A 356 -1.02 -25.97 3.63
C LEU A 356 -2.16 -26.73 2.93
N LEU A 357 -3.40 -26.23 2.98
CA LEU A 357 -4.52 -26.87 2.29
C LEU A 357 -4.31 -26.83 0.78
N ALA A 358 -4.40 -28.00 0.16
CA ALA A 358 -4.36 -28.18 -1.28
C ALA A 358 -5.73 -27.89 -1.90
N HIS A 359 -5.72 -27.32 -3.09
CA HIS A 359 -6.93 -27.01 -3.85
C HIS A 359 -6.88 -27.74 -5.20
N ASP A 360 -7.94 -28.45 -5.56
CA ASP A 360 -8.07 -28.99 -6.92
C ASP A 360 -8.61 -27.93 -7.89
N VAL A 361 -9.45 -27.01 -7.37
CA VAL A 361 -10.02 -25.87 -8.08
C VAL A 361 -10.13 -24.69 -7.10
N VAL A 362 -9.66 -23.51 -7.50
CA VAL A 362 -9.96 -22.26 -6.76
C VAL A 362 -11.27 -21.73 -7.31
N LEU A 363 -12.38 -22.09 -6.67
CA LEU A 363 -13.68 -21.52 -7.01
C LEU A 363 -13.69 -20.02 -6.63
N PRO A 364 -14.22 -19.11 -7.47
CA PRO A 364 -14.56 -17.77 -7.03
C PRO A 364 -15.47 -17.89 -5.80
N GLN A 365 -15.14 -17.20 -4.70
CA GLN A 365 -16.04 -17.23 -3.54
C GLN A 365 -17.40 -16.64 -3.95
N PRO A 366 -18.52 -17.35 -3.71
CA PRO A 366 -19.83 -16.77 -3.93
C PRO A 366 -20.01 -15.64 -2.90
N GLY A 367 -20.18 -14.41 -3.39
CA GLY A 367 -20.51 -13.26 -2.56
C GLY A 367 -21.79 -13.55 -1.76
N ARG A 368 -21.72 -13.36 -0.44
CA ARG A 368 -22.87 -13.28 0.45
C ARG A 368 -22.94 -11.89 1.02
#